data_AF-A0A1V2I0U7-F1
#
_entry.id   AF-A0A1V2I0U7-F1
#
_cell.length_a   1.000
_cell.length_b   1.000
_cell.length_c   1.000
_cell.angle_alpha   90.00
_cell.angle_beta   90.00
_cell.angle_gamma   90.00
#
_symmetry.space_group_name_H-M   'P 1'
#
loop_
_entity.id
_entity.type
_entity.pdbx_description
1 polymer ?
#
loop_
_entity_poly.entity_id
_entity_poly.type
_entity_poly.pdbx_seq_one_letter_code
_entity_poly.pdbx_strand_id
1 'polypeptide(L)'
;MFSGLLDVEGWGDLQPELNALSKRGEWAAMTKLIDDDMLRTLAVHGTPDQVAAEIVARYGDCDRVCAYFPGYQAGDDLIADFAAALRVASRGADAASPADV
;
A
#
# COMPACT_ATOMS: atom_id res chain seq x y z
N MET A 1 -11.92 4.13 -11.57
CA MET A 1 -12.70 2.87 -11.52
C MET A 1 -12.09 2.06 -10.40
N PHE A 2 -12.72 2.08 -9.21
CA PHE A 2 -12.25 1.41 -7.98
C PHE A 2 -13.36 0.50 -7.39
N SER A 3 -14.39 0.14 -8.17
CA SER A 3 -15.60 -0.56 -7.69
C SER A 3 -15.30 -1.88 -6.99
N GLY A 4 -14.59 -2.77 -7.67
CA GLY A 4 -14.41 -4.13 -7.17
C GLY A 4 -13.63 -4.19 -5.86
N LEU A 5 -12.77 -3.21 -5.58
CA LEU A 5 -12.00 -3.16 -4.34
C LEU A 5 -12.84 -2.63 -3.17
N LEU A 6 -13.59 -1.55 -3.41
CA LEU A 6 -14.45 -0.95 -2.38
C LEU A 6 -15.64 -1.87 -2.06
N ASP A 7 -16.18 -2.60 -3.04
CA ASP A 7 -17.26 -3.57 -2.81
C ASP A 7 -16.78 -4.78 -1.99
N VAL A 8 -15.53 -5.23 -2.17
CA VAL A 8 -14.94 -6.35 -1.41
C VAL A 8 -14.71 -5.97 0.05
N GLU A 9 -14.29 -4.73 0.32
CA GLU A 9 -14.03 -4.22 1.67
C GLU A 9 -15.29 -3.64 2.36
N GLY A 10 -16.46 -3.69 1.71
CA GLY A 10 -17.72 -3.20 2.27
C GLY A 10 -17.94 -1.68 2.19
N TRP A 11 -17.12 -0.97 1.42
CA TRP A 11 -17.20 0.48 1.17
C TRP A 11 -17.89 0.82 -0.17
N GLY A 12 -18.70 -0.09 -0.71
CA GLY A 12 -19.40 0.09 -1.98
C GLY A 12 -20.24 1.38 -2.02
N ASP A 13 -20.89 1.73 -0.91
CA ASP A 13 -21.72 2.94 -0.81
C ASP A 13 -20.92 4.26 -0.81
N LEU A 14 -19.62 4.21 -0.49
CA LEU A 14 -18.71 5.36 -0.53
C LEU A 14 -18.19 5.66 -1.95
N GLN A 15 -18.25 4.66 -2.83
CA GLN A 15 -17.72 4.76 -4.19
C GLN A 15 -18.35 5.88 -5.03
N PRO A 16 -19.69 6.09 -5.04
CA PRO A 16 -20.31 7.15 -5.84
C PRO A 16 -19.88 8.54 -5.37
N GLU A 17 -19.73 8.73 -4.06
CA GLU A 17 -19.36 10.00 -3.45
C GLU A 17 -17.88 10.33 -3.71
N LEU A 18 -16.97 9.37 -3.50
CA LEU A 18 -15.56 9.49 -3.86
C LEU A 18 -15.38 9.74 -5.36
N ASN A 19 -16.15 9.05 -6.22
CA ASN A 19 -16.10 9.25 -7.66
C ASN A 19 -16.55 10.66 -8.06
N ALA A 20 -17.61 11.17 -7.44
CA ALA A 20 -18.12 12.50 -7.69
C ALA A 20 -17.12 13.59 -7.22
N LEU A 21 -16.51 13.42 -6.05
CA LEU A 21 -15.47 14.33 -5.55
C LEU A 21 -14.20 14.31 -6.41
N SER A 22 -13.75 13.12 -6.84
CA SER A 22 -12.61 12.97 -7.74
C SER A 22 -12.86 13.67 -9.08
N LYS A 23 -14.05 13.54 -9.67
CA LYS A 23 -14.43 14.25 -10.91
C LYS A 23 -14.53 15.77 -10.74
N ARG A 24 -14.88 16.24 -9.56
CA ARG A 24 -14.93 17.67 -9.21
C ARG A 24 -13.56 18.26 -8.86
N GLY A 25 -12.52 17.42 -8.73
CA GLY A 25 -11.19 17.85 -8.28
C GLY A 25 -11.15 18.24 -6.80
N GLU A 26 -12.15 17.84 -6.01
CA GLU A 26 -12.25 18.16 -4.58
C GLU A 26 -11.47 17.16 -3.72
N TRP A 27 -10.15 17.11 -3.96
CA TRP A 27 -9.26 16.16 -3.30
C TRP A 27 -9.25 16.28 -1.77
N ALA A 28 -9.35 17.50 -1.24
CA ALA A 28 -9.35 17.75 0.21
C ALA A 28 -10.65 17.29 0.90
N ALA A 29 -11.78 17.31 0.19
CA ALA A 29 -13.03 16.74 0.70
C ALA A 29 -12.99 15.20 0.59
N MET A 30 -12.39 14.68 -0.48
CA MET A 30 -12.19 13.25 -0.68
C MET A 30 -11.32 12.64 0.42
N THR A 31 -10.20 13.27 0.80
CA THR A 31 -9.35 12.77 1.90
C THR A 31 -10.03 12.78 3.27
N LYS A 32 -11.07 13.59 3.48
CA LYS A 32 -11.85 13.56 4.74
C LYS A 32 -12.81 12.38 4.84
N LEU A 33 -13.16 11.78 3.69
CA LEU A 33 -14.00 10.59 3.62
C LEU A 33 -13.18 9.29 3.63
N ILE A 34 -11.86 9.38 3.48
CA ILE A 34 -10.96 8.22 3.56
C ILE A 34 -10.51 8.10 5.01
N ASP A 35 -11.04 7.13 5.73
CA ASP A 35 -10.61 6.82 7.09
C ASP A 35 -9.22 6.16 7.15
N ASP A 36 -8.55 6.24 8.29
CA ASP A 36 -7.24 5.60 8.53
C ASP A 36 -7.28 4.08 8.33
N ASP A 37 -8.44 3.45 8.56
CA ASP A 37 -8.62 2.02 8.33
C ASP A 37 -8.65 1.69 6.84
N MET A 38 -9.38 2.49 6.03
CA MET A 38 -9.33 2.41 4.57
C MET A 38 -7.91 2.58 4.06
N LEU A 39 -7.20 3.58 4.58
CA LEU A 39 -5.84 3.86 4.17
C LEU A 39 -4.91 2.67 4.48
N ARG A 40 -4.99 2.09 5.68
CA ARG A 40 -4.17 0.95 6.09
C ARG A 40 -4.49 -0.33 5.30
N THR A 41 -5.75 -0.53 4.93
CA THR A 41 -6.17 -1.69 4.15
C THR A 41 -5.69 -1.57 2.70
N LEU A 42 -5.86 -0.39 2.08
CA LEU A 42 -5.58 -0.18 0.66
C LEU A 42 -4.13 0.21 0.35
N ALA A 43 -3.42 0.79 1.31
CA ALA A 43 -2.05 1.27 1.13
C ALA A 43 -1.17 0.87 2.32
N VAL A 44 0.06 0.47 2.00
CA VAL A 44 1.12 0.33 2.99
C VAL A 44 1.87 1.65 3.06
N HIS A 45 1.85 2.31 4.22
CA HIS A 45 2.52 3.60 4.43
C HIS A 45 3.22 3.63 5.80
N GLY A 46 4.33 4.36 5.90
CA GLY A 46 5.11 4.44 7.13
C GLY A 46 6.60 4.65 6.87
N THR A 47 7.43 4.20 7.81
CA THR A 47 8.89 4.19 7.63
C THR A 47 9.33 3.05 6.70
N PRO A 48 10.53 3.12 6.11
CA PRO A 48 11.05 2.05 5.26
C PRO A 48 10.95 0.64 5.87
N ASP A 49 11.27 0.51 7.16
CA ASP A 49 11.17 -0.77 7.88
C ASP A 49 9.74 -1.27 8.04
N GLN A 50 8.80 -0.38 8.38
CA GLN A 50 7.38 -0.73 8.53
C GLN A 50 6.79 -1.19 7.20
N VAL A 51 7.08 -0.44 6.13
CA VAL A 51 6.60 -0.75 4.78
C VAL A 51 7.20 -2.07 4.30
N ALA A 52 8.49 -2.32 4.53
CA ALA A 52 9.14 -3.58 4.18
C ALA A 52 8.52 -4.79 4.91
N ALA A 53 8.29 -4.67 6.22
CA ALA A 53 7.67 -5.73 7.02
C ALA A 53 6.24 -6.04 6.57
N GLU A 54 5.44 -5.01 6.33
CA GLU A 54 4.06 -5.15 5.85
C GLU A 54 3.99 -5.74 4.44
N ILE A 55 4.88 -5.33 3.53
CA ILE A 55 4.96 -5.91 2.18
C ILE A 55 5.22 -7.41 2.26
N VAL A 56 6.19 -7.83 3.06
CA VAL A 56 6.53 -9.25 3.18
C VAL A 56 5.43 -10.04 3.87
N ALA A 57 4.77 -9.45 4.89
CA ALA A 57 3.66 -10.09 5.58
C ALA A 57 2.42 -10.28 4.68
N ARG A 58 2.12 -9.30 3.81
CA ARG A 58 0.93 -9.32 2.94
C ARG A 58 1.17 -10.00 1.59
N TYR A 59 2.39 -9.91 1.07
CA TYR A 59 2.74 -10.24 -0.32
C TYR A 59 4.04 -11.07 -0.43
N GLY A 60 4.37 -11.88 0.58
CA GLY A 60 5.63 -12.63 0.66
C GLY A 60 5.97 -13.49 -0.56
N ASP A 61 4.95 -13.94 -1.31
CA ASP A 61 5.09 -14.76 -2.53
C ASP A 61 5.23 -13.94 -3.83
N CYS A 62 5.32 -12.61 -3.73
CA CYS A 62 5.45 -11.75 -4.91
C CYS A 62 6.91 -11.62 -5.37
N ASP A 63 7.16 -11.88 -6.66
CA ASP A 63 8.49 -11.73 -7.27
C ASP A 63 8.98 -10.27 -7.29
N ARG A 64 8.07 -9.30 -7.38
CA ARG A 64 8.38 -7.88 -7.55
C ARG A 64 7.36 -6.97 -6.89
N VAL A 65 7.87 -5.87 -6.33
CA VAL A 65 7.06 -4.79 -5.74
C VAL A 65 7.46 -3.46 -6.37
N CYS A 66 6.45 -2.65 -6.73
CA CYS A 66 6.63 -1.31 -7.24
C CYS A 66 6.29 -0.30 -6.13
N ALA A 67 7.29 0.39 -5.60
CA ALA A 67 7.08 1.48 -4.65
C ALA A 67 6.74 2.77 -5.41
N TYR A 68 5.62 3.39 -5.05
CA TYR A 68 5.15 4.62 -5.67
C TYR A 68 5.19 5.77 -4.67
N PHE A 69 5.86 6.87 -5.02
CA PHE A 69 6.04 8.06 -4.18
C PHE A 69 5.34 9.29 -4.79
N PRO A 70 4.00 9.34 -4.80
CA PRO A 70 3.29 10.51 -5.30
C PRO A 70 3.40 11.66 -4.30
N GLY A 71 3.83 12.83 -4.79
CA GLY A 71 3.79 14.07 -4.01
C GLY A 71 5.13 14.51 -3.39
N TYR A 72 6.19 13.73 -3.52
CA TYR A 72 7.55 14.16 -3.20
C TYR A 72 8.59 13.40 -4.02
N GLN A 73 9.77 14.01 -4.19
CA GLN A 73 10.89 13.35 -4.82
C GLN A 73 11.61 12.50 -3.78
N ALA A 74 11.51 11.18 -3.89
CA ALA A 74 12.25 10.27 -3.02
C ALA A 74 13.76 10.45 -3.28
N GLY A 75 14.52 10.80 -2.24
CA GLY A 75 15.97 10.86 -2.32
C GLY A 75 16.58 9.46 -2.42
N ASP A 76 17.77 9.37 -3.01
CA ASP A 76 18.48 8.09 -3.18
C ASP A 76 18.68 7.35 -1.86
N ASP A 77 18.93 8.08 -0.77
CA ASP A 77 19.09 7.51 0.58
C ASP A 77 17.82 6.79 1.05
N LEU A 78 16.64 7.40 0.86
CA LEU A 78 15.36 6.79 1.24
C LEU A 78 15.08 5.52 0.44
N ILE A 79 15.39 5.56 -0.86
CA ILE A 79 15.23 4.40 -1.75
C ILE A 79 16.20 3.29 -1.34
N ALA A 80 17.44 3.64 -0.99
CA ALA A 80 18.45 2.70 -0.53
C ALA A 80 18.04 2.04 0.80
N ASP A 81 17.56 2.83 1.77
CA ASP A 81 17.07 2.34 3.06
C ASP A 81 15.86 1.41 2.88
N PHE A 82 14.89 1.79 2.05
CA PHE A 82 13.76 0.94 1.72
C PHE A 82 14.16 -0.37 1.04
N ALA A 83 15.07 -0.31 0.06
CA ALA A 83 15.56 -1.51 -0.61
C ALA A 83 16.38 -2.41 0.35
N ALA A 84 17.11 -1.83 1.29
CA ALA A 84 17.84 -2.58 2.32
C ALA A 84 16.87 -3.27 3.29
N ALA A 85 15.89 -2.53 3.82
CA ALA A 85 14.86 -3.07 4.71
C ALA A 85 14.07 -4.21 4.05
N LEU A 86 13.67 -4.05 2.78
CA LEU A 86 12.93 -5.08 2.05
C LEU A 86 13.75 -6.36 1.84
N ARG A 87 15.04 -6.25 1.55
CA ARG A 87 15.94 -7.43 1.44
C ARG A 87 16.14 -8.16 2.77
N VAL A 88 16.17 -7.43 3.88
CA VAL A 88 16.28 -8.03 5.22
C VAL A 88 14.98 -8.74 5.58
N ALA A 89 13.84 -8.06 5.38
CA ALA A 89 12.52 -8.60 5.67
C ALA A 89 12.20 -9.85 4.83
N SER A 90 12.51 -9.84 3.52
CA SER A 90 12.19 -10.98 2.64
C SER A 90 12.99 -12.24 2.97
N ARG A 91 14.25 -12.10 3.37
CA ARG A 91 15.08 -13.23 3.84
C ARG A 91 14.52 -13.89 5.09
N GLY A 92 13.84 -13.12 5.95
CA GLY A 92 13.16 -13.64 7.13
C GLY A 92 11.92 -14.47 6.78
N ALA A 93 11.22 -14.14 5.70
CA ALA A 93 10.08 -14.91 5.21
C ALA A 93 10.50 -16.17 4.43
N ASP A 94 11.58 -16.10 3.67
CA ASP A 94 12.12 -17.24 2.91
C ASP A 94 12.58 -18.38 3.84
N ALA A 95 13.13 -18.04 5.02
CA ALA A 95 13.48 -19.00 6.07
C ALA A 95 12.26 -19.66 6.76
N ALA A 96 11.06 -19.10 6.58
CA ALA A 96 9.81 -19.64 7.11
C ALA A 96 9.02 -20.45 6.07
N SER A 97 9.54 -20.63 4.85
CA SER A 97 8.94 -21.47 3.83
C SER A 97 9.40 -22.93 4.03
N PRO A 98 8.53 -23.86 4.49
CA PRO A 98 8.77 -25.27 4.23
C PRO A 98 8.48 -25.51 2.75
N ALA A 99 9.37 -26.27 2.10
CA ALA A 99 9.16 -26.82 0.78
C ALA A 99 7.71 -27.30 0.59
N ASP A 100 7.05 -26.87 -0.48
CA ASP A 100 6.21 -27.72 -1.33
C ASP A 100 5.59 -26.92 -2.49
N VAL A 101 6.12 -27.14 -3.70
CA VAL A 101 5.39 -27.70 -4.85
C VAL A 101 6.40 -28.23 -5.87
#